data_AF-A0A7X6TXH7-F1
#
_entry.id   AF-A0A7X6TXH7-F1
#
_cell.length_a   1.000
_cell.length_b   1.000
_cell.length_c   1.000
_cell.angle_alpha   90.00
_cell.angle_beta   90.00
_cell.angle_gamma   90.00
#
_symmetry.space_group_name_H-M   'P 1'
#
loop_
_entity.id
_entity.type
_entity.pdbx_description
1 polymer ?
#
loop_
_entity_poly.entity_id
_entity_poly.type
_entity_poly.pdbx_seq_one_letter_code
_entity_poly.pdbx_strand_id
1 'polypeptide(L)'
;MKENMFKTSQKNKRFKLLTLVLIALVMIVGCSKKEVKMNPGEYTVDVTGMQPMKVAVTLSETEITDIKILEQNETKGIADEALTSFPKQIVESQDLTIDAVSNATKTSNAIIEGVKLAIQKAGGNPEAFGEVTGTIKFEPGTYEGVAEGHNGQVKAAVEFSGDKILSVKIIESDETEHLSDIVYEQLPKAIVEEQSLNVDTVTGATVTSMAVKKAIGEAVKEAGGNPELLNKVSPKELSTEVKELTTDVVVVGGGSAGISAALTSEQAGHKVILIEKNAMYGGHTALSGGWTLITGSKIQKDLGVTNDTPELAFDDVMANGGNNSDPELLQLFVDNMGAAADWTVDYVGAEIPDSLKVLPENQVDRALVYTGGGKGISDALVAKMNETEIQQYLNTKAEELIIENGE
;
A
#
# COMPACT_ATOMS: atom_id res chain seq x y z
N MET A 1 -29.30 -36.41 -65.15
CA MET A 1 -28.80 -37.73 -65.54
C MET A 1 -28.11 -38.36 -64.34
N LYS A 2 -28.68 -39.49 -63.84
CA LYS A 2 -28.15 -40.46 -62.86
C LYS A 2 -27.84 -39.96 -61.42
N GLU A 3 -28.19 -40.64 -60.33
CA GLU A 3 -29.05 -41.79 -60.05
C GLU A 3 -29.20 -41.88 -58.52
N ASN A 4 -30.37 -42.28 -58.05
CA ASN A 4 -30.67 -42.67 -56.67
C ASN A 4 -30.01 -44.01 -56.31
N MET A 5 -29.47 -44.16 -55.09
CA MET A 5 -29.25 -45.44 -54.36
C MET A 5 -28.92 -45.06 -52.90
N PHE A 6 -29.43 -45.63 -51.80
CA PHE A 6 -30.21 -46.83 -51.53
C PHE A 6 -30.91 -46.68 -50.16
N LYS A 7 -32.08 -47.32 -50.04
CA LYS A 7 -32.84 -47.53 -48.79
C LYS A 7 -32.17 -48.56 -47.86
N THR A 8 -32.87 -48.82 -46.74
CA THR A 8 -32.85 -49.99 -45.82
C THR A 8 -31.89 -49.83 -44.62
N SER A 9 -32.26 -50.11 -43.36
CA SER A 9 -33.22 -51.07 -42.84
C SER A 9 -33.62 -50.74 -41.38
N GLN A 10 -34.92 -50.85 -41.07
CA GLN A 10 -35.41 -51.17 -39.73
C GLN A 10 -34.85 -52.53 -39.27
N LYS A 11 -34.60 -52.71 -37.96
CA LYS A 11 -35.08 -53.87 -37.18
C LYS A 11 -34.69 -53.77 -35.70
N ASN A 12 -35.73 -53.85 -34.85
CA ASN A 12 -35.80 -54.54 -33.56
C ASN A 12 -34.95 -53.96 -32.40
N LYS A 13 -35.49 -53.68 -31.21
CA LYS A 13 -36.24 -54.62 -30.36
C LYS A 13 -37.06 -53.88 -29.30
N ARG A 14 -38.24 -54.46 -29.05
CA ARG A 14 -39.08 -54.25 -27.86
C ARG A 14 -38.30 -54.59 -26.59
N PHE A 15 -38.43 -53.77 -25.54
CA PHE A 15 -38.60 -54.25 -24.17
C PHE A 15 -39.37 -53.21 -23.35
N LYS A 16 -40.44 -53.67 -22.71
CA LYS A 16 -41.27 -52.92 -21.76
C LYS A 16 -40.62 -52.96 -20.37
N LEU A 17 -41.08 -52.04 -19.53
CA LEU A 17 -41.23 -52.17 -18.07
C LEU A 17 -39.97 -51.87 -17.24
N LEU A 18 -39.97 -50.77 -16.47
CA LEU A 18 -40.30 -50.79 -15.04
C LEU A 18 -40.20 -49.37 -14.44
N THR A 19 -41.22 -49.01 -13.68
CA THR A 19 -41.33 -47.83 -12.82
C THR A 19 -40.23 -47.84 -11.75
N LEU A 20 -39.49 -46.72 -11.58
CA LEU A 20 -38.80 -46.43 -10.33
C LEU A 20 -38.89 -44.93 -10.04
N VAL A 21 -39.81 -44.58 -9.15
CA VAL A 21 -39.89 -43.28 -8.49
C VAL A 21 -38.70 -43.21 -7.54
N LEU A 22 -37.69 -42.39 -7.86
CA LEU A 22 -36.63 -42.05 -6.91
C LEU A 22 -36.94 -40.67 -6.33
N ILE A 23 -37.38 -40.68 -5.08
CA ILE A 23 -37.50 -39.51 -4.22
C ILE A 23 -36.08 -38.96 -4.03
N ALA A 24 -35.73 -37.90 -4.74
CA ALA A 24 -34.57 -37.08 -4.42
C ALA A 24 -34.97 -36.17 -3.25
N LEU A 25 -34.85 -36.69 -2.03
CA LEU A 25 -34.89 -35.90 -0.81
C LEU A 25 -33.59 -35.08 -0.78
N VAL A 26 -33.61 -33.90 -1.40
CA VAL A 26 -32.55 -32.91 -1.22
C VAL A 26 -32.67 -32.41 0.22
N MET A 27 -31.93 -33.05 1.13
CA MET A 27 -31.59 -32.41 2.40
C MET A 27 -30.74 -31.20 2.05
N ILE A 28 -31.40 -30.04 1.99
CA ILE A 28 -30.74 -28.75 2.14
C ILE A 28 -30.22 -28.75 3.57
N VAL A 29 -29.03 -29.33 3.78
CA VAL A 29 -28.19 -28.93 4.91
C VAL A 29 -27.76 -27.53 4.54
N GLY A 30 -28.56 -26.55 4.95
CA GLY A 30 -28.08 -25.19 5.06
C GLY A 30 -26.85 -25.25 5.95
N CYS A 31 -25.67 -25.08 5.36
CA CYS A 31 -24.50 -24.63 6.10
C CYS A 31 -24.86 -23.23 6.61
N SER A 32 -25.58 -23.15 7.72
CA SER A 32 -25.50 -22.01 8.61
C SER A 32 -24.04 -21.90 9.01
N LYS A 33 -23.28 -20.99 8.36
CA LYS A 33 -22.00 -20.52 8.88
C LYS A 33 -22.26 -20.16 10.33
N LYS A 34 -21.68 -20.90 11.28
CA LYS A 34 -21.70 -20.49 12.68
C LYS A 34 -20.95 -19.17 12.73
N GLU A 35 -21.66 -18.08 12.95
CA GLU A 35 -21.05 -16.80 13.31
C GLU A 35 -20.11 -17.04 14.50
N VAL A 36 -18.89 -16.53 14.37
CA VAL A 36 -17.90 -16.55 15.43
C VAL A 36 -18.35 -15.50 16.44
N LYS A 37 -19.14 -15.92 17.42
CA LYS A 37 -19.54 -15.04 18.52
C LYS A 37 -18.77 -15.44 19.77
N MET A 38 -17.91 -14.55 20.24
CA MET A 38 -17.19 -14.70 21.51
C MET A 38 -17.49 -13.53 22.45
N ASN A 39 -17.28 -13.72 23.75
CA ASN A 39 -17.47 -12.67 24.74
C ASN A 39 -16.26 -11.72 24.71
N PRO A 40 -16.45 -10.42 24.42
CA PRO A 40 -15.35 -9.46 24.41
C PRO A 40 -14.66 -9.36 25.76
N GLY A 41 -13.35 -9.12 25.76
CA GLY A 41 -12.58 -8.94 26.99
C GLY A 41 -11.11 -9.33 26.84
N GLU A 42 -10.36 -9.13 27.92
CA GLU A 42 -8.96 -9.56 28.01
C GLU A 42 -8.88 -10.90 28.76
N TYR A 43 -8.23 -11.88 28.14
CA TYR A 43 -8.08 -13.23 28.66
C TYR A 43 -6.61 -13.55 28.84
N THR A 44 -6.21 -13.74 30.10
CA THR A 44 -4.86 -14.20 30.43
C THR A 44 -4.82 -15.73 30.52
N VAL A 45 -3.80 -16.31 29.90
CA VAL A 45 -3.55 -17.76 29.85
C VAL A 45 -2.09 -18.05 30.13
N ASP A 46 -1.85 -19.17 30.80
CA ASP A 46 -0.53 -19.74 30.99
C ASP A 46 -0.30 -20.81 29.94
N VAL A 47 0.80 -20.73 29.21
CA VAL A 47 1.18 -21.67 28.16
C VAL A 47 2.67 -22.04 28.28
N THR A 48 3.08 -23.09 27.59
CA THR A 48 4.45 -23.60 27.67
C THR A 48 5.07 -23.64 26.29
N GLY A 49 6.05 -22.78 26.04
CA GLY A 49 6.89 -22.81 24.86
C GLY A 49 8.13 -23.67 25.10
N MET A 50 9.30 -23.11 24.87
CA MET A 50 10.54 -23.71 25.33
C MET A 50 10.69 -23.56 26.85
N GLN A 51 10.09 -22.51 27.41
CA GLN A 51 9.91 -22.28 28.84
C GLN A 51 8.45 -21.83 29.11
N PRO A 52 7.98 -21.83 30.38
CA PRO A 52 6.68 -21.29 30.72
C PRO A 52 6.54 -19.81 30.34
N MET A 53 5.37 -19.44 29.83
CA MET A 53 5.04 -18.06 29.49
C MET A 53 3.58 -17.72 29.80
N LYS A 54 3.30 -16.44 30.01
CA LYS A 54 1.97 -15.90 30.26
C LYS A 54 1.58 -14.96 29.13
N VAL A 55 0.45 -15.24 28.49
CA VAL A 55 -0.06 -14.50 27.33
C VAL A 55 -1.40 -13.87 27.70
N ALA A 56 -1.57 -12.59 27.40
CA ALA A 56 -2.84 -11.87 27.47
C ALA A 56 -3.36 -11.62 26.05
N VAL A 57 -4.61 -11.99 25.81
CA VAL A 57 -5.26 -11.85 24.50
C VAL A 57 -6.51 -11.00 24.68
N THR A 58 -6.63 -9.92 23.92
CA THR A 58 -7.84 -9.07 23.89
C THR A 58 -8.69 -9.47 22.71
N LEU A 59 -9.99 -9.69 22.97
CA LEU A 59 -10.95 -10.19 22.00
C LEU A 59 -12.14 -9.22 21.88
N SER A 60 -12.64 -9.03 20.65
CA SER A 60 -13.93 -8.41 20.35
C SER A 60 -15.03 -9.47 20.27
N GLU A 61 -16.23 -9.13 19.78
CA GLU A 61 -17.26 -10.15 19.55
C GLU A 61 -16.88 -11.16 18.46
N THR A 62 -15.96 -10.77 17.56
CA THR A 62 -15.65 -11.50 16.32
C THR A 62 -14.16 -11.61 15.99
N GLU A 63 -13.29 -10.83 16.64
CA GLU A 63 -11.88 -10.67 16.25
C GLU A 63 -10.92 -10.76 17.45
N ILE A 64 -9.66 -11.08 17.16
CA ILE A 64 -8.52 -10.94 18.06
C ILE A 64 -7.94 -9.54 17.89
N THR A 65 -8.01 -8.68 18.90
CA THR A 65 -7.63 -7.26 18.76
C THR A 65 -6.24 -6.94 19.31
N ASP A 66 -5.71 -7.76 20.22
CA ASP A 66 -4.38 -7.56 20.78
C ASP A 66 -3.84 -8.86 21.40
N ILE A 67 -2.52 -9.04 21.37
CA ILE A 67 -1.81 -10.16 22.01
C ILE A 67 -0.56 -9.61 22.69
N LYS A 68 -0.46 -9.77 24.01
CA LYS A 68 0.67 -9.33 24.83
C LYS A 68 1.32 -10.52 25.55
N ILE A 69 2.64 -10.62 25.47
CA ILE A 69 3.41 -11.56 26.28
C ILE A 69 3.75 -10.88 27.61
N LEU A 70 3.11 -11.29 28.69
CA LEU A 70 3.25 -10.67 30.02
C LEU A 70 4.48 -11.20 30.77
N GLU A 71 4.73 -12.50 30.68
CA GLU A 71 5.86 -13.17 31.34
C GLU A 71 6.45 -14.21 30.39
N GLN A 72 7.77 -14.29 30.29
CA GLN A 72 8.47 -15.29 29.48
C GLN A 72 9.91 -15.48 29.97
N ASN A 73 10.46 -16.68 29.78
CA ASN A 73 11.87 -17.02 30.06
C ASN A 73 12.53 -17.70 28.85
N GLU A 74 12.12 -17.33 27.65
CA GLU A 74 12.57 -17.93 26.40
C GLU A 74 14.04 -17.56 26.11
N THR A 75 14.63 -18.27 25.15
CA THR A 75 16.06 -18.07 24.84
C THR A 75 16.26 -16.72 24.14
N LYS A 76 16.94 -15.80 24.83
CA LYS A 76 17.27 -14.46 24.31
C LYS A 76 17.97 -14.54 22.96
N GLY A 77 17.52 -13.75 21.99
CA GLY A 77 18.08 -13.70 20.64
C GLY A 77 17.55 -14.76 19.68
N ILE A 78 16.90 -15.82 20.17
CA ILE A 78 16.26 -16.85 19.33
C ILE A 78 14.75 -16.60 19.23
N ALA A 79 14.10 -16.31 20.37
CA ALA A 79 12.66 -16.12 20.41
C ALA A 79 12.21 -14.68 20.14
N ASP A 80 13.14 -13.73 19.96
CA ASP A 80 12.84 -12.30 19.92
C ASP A 80 11.81 -11.95 18.83
N GLU A 81 11.95 -12.53 17.63
CA GLU A 81 11.00 -12.34 16.54
C GLU A 81 9.62 -12.95 16.86
N ALA A 82 9.60 -14.17 17.42
CA ALA A 82 8.37 -14.85 17.85
C ALA A 82 7.65 -14.11 19.00
N LEU A 83 8.38 -13.40 19.85
CA LEU A 83 7.80 -12.65 20.97
C LEU A 83 7.30 -11.25 20.58
N THR A 84 7.82 -10.68 19.49
CA THR A 84 7.56 -9.29 19.11
C THR A 84 6.72 -9.13 17.85
N SER A 85 7.06 -9.85 16.79
CA SER A 85 6.45 -9.68 15.46
C SER A 85 5.33 -10.69 15.22
N PHE A 86 5.52 -11.93 15.67
CA PHE A 86 4.54 -13.00 15.47
C PHE A 86 3.15 -12.73 16.08
N PRO A 87 3.02 -12.15 17.30
CA PRO A 87 1.70 -11.77 17.83
C PRO A 87 0.97 -10.75 16.95
N LYS A 88 1.70 -9.81 16.33
CA LYS A 88 1.14 -8.82 15.41
C LYS A 88 0.62 -9.48 14.14
N GLN A 89 1.37 -10.44 13.59
CA GLN A 89 0.95 -11.20 12.42
C GLN A 89 -0.36 -11.97 12.69
N ILE A 90 -0.54 -12.55 13.88
CA ILE A 90 -1.79 -13.23 14.25
C ILE A 90 -2.96 -12.22 14.32
N VAL A 91 -2.74 -11.05 14.92
CA VAL A 91 -3.77 -9.99 15.01
C VAL A 91 -4.10 -9.41 13.62
N GLU A 92 -3.13 -9.26 12.74
CA GLU A 92 -3.35 -8.74 11.38
C GLU A 92 -4.06 -9.77 10.50
N SER A 93 -3.65 -11.05 10.58
CA SER A 93 -4.17 -12.11 9.71
C SER A 93 -5.47 -12.76 10.21
N GLN A 94 -5.77 -12.61 11.50
CA GLN A 94 -6.82 -13.37 12.21
C GLN A 94 -6.69 -14.90 11.98
N ASP A 95 -5.47 -15.39 11.78
CA ASP A 95 -5.20 -16.76 11.37
C ASP A 95 -4.25 -17.46 12.35
N LEU A 96 -4.71 -18.57 12.92
CA LEU A 96 -3.95 -19.42 13.84
C LEU A 96 -3.25 -20.60 13.14
N THR A 97 -3.26 -20.61 11.81
CA THR A 97 -2.54 -21.56 10.95
C THR A 97 -1.30 -20.97 10.29
N ILE A 98 -0.98 -19.70 10.55
CA ILE A 98 0.25 -19.07 10.06
C ILE A 98 1.49 -19.87 10.49
N ASP A 99 2.48 -19.92 9.60
CA ASP A 99 3.70 -20.66 9.85
C ASP A 99 4.45 -20.11 11.07
N ALA A 100 4.90 -21.03 11.93
CA ALA A 100 5.69 -20.67 13.08
C ALA A 100 7.04 -20.05 12.67
N VAL A 101 7.53 -19.08 13.45
CA VAL A 101 8.82 -18.42 13.18
C VAL A 101 9.95 -19.44 13.15
N SER A 102 10.78 -19.35 12.10
CA SER A 102 11.93 -20.22 11.89
C SER A 102 12.88 -20.16 13.09
N ASN A 103 13.34 -21.32 13.57
CA ASN A 103 14.16 -21.47 14.79
C ASN A 103 13.49 -21.06 16.13
N ALA A 104 12.25 -20.57 16.11
CA ALA A 104 11.45 -20.23 17.30
C ALA A 104 10.08 -20.92 17.31
N THR A 105 10.02 -22.13 16.73
CA THR A 105 8.77 -22.87 16.51
C THR A 105 8.02 -23.19 17.79
N LYS A 106 8.72 -23.57 18.87
CA LYS A 106 8.08 -23.89 20.16
C LYS A 106 7.43 -22.66 20.79
N THR A 107 8.11 -21.52 20.74
CA THR A 107 7.59 -20.23 21.22
C THR A 107 6.37 -19.80 20.41
N SER A 108 6.47 -19.86 19.08
CA SER A 108 5.37 -19.51 18.17
C SER A 108 4.13 -20.36 18.42
N ASN A 109 4.30 -21.69 18.56
CA ASN A 109 3.20 -22.61 18.83
C ASN A 109 2.56 -22.37 20.21
N ALA A 110 3.33 -21.98 21.22
CA ALA A 110 2.80 -21.65 22.55
C ALA A 110 1.95 -20.38 22.50
N ILE A 111 2.33 -19.39 21.70
CA ILE A 111 1.51 -18.18 21.47
C ILE A 111 0.20 -18.57 20.77
N ILE A 112 0.26 -19.38 19.71
CA ILE A 112 -0.95 -19.90 19.02
C ILE A 112 -1.86 -20.65 20.01
N GLU A 113 -1.29 -21.53 20.84
CA GLU A 113 -2.04 -22.26 21.86
C GLU A 113 -2.69 -21.31 22.88
N GLY A 114 -1.97 -20.27 23.29
CA GLY A 114 -2.49 -19.26 24.20
C GLY A 114 -3.70 -18.53 23.62
N VAL A 115 -3.62 -18.16 22.34
CA VAL A 115 -4.74 -17.54 21.63
C VAL A 115 -5.92 -18.50 21.50
N LYS A 116 -5.69 -19.78 21.17
CA LYS A 116 -6.75 -20.80 21.13
C LYS A 116 -7.45 -20.94 22.49
N LEU A 117 -6.70 -21.00 23.57
CA LEU A 117 -7.25 -21.10 24.93
C LEU A 117 -8.03 -19.84 25.33
N ALA A 118 -7.55 -18.66 24.96
CA ALA A 118 -8.26 -17.40 25.21
C ALA A 118 -9.61 -17.37 24.48
N ILE A 119 -9.64 -17.74 23.20
CA ILE A 119 -10.86 -17.82 22.39
C ILE A 119 -11.85 -18.82 23.01
N GLN A 120 -11.38 -19.99 23.46
CA GLN A 120 -12.22 -20.97 24.15
C GLN A 120 -12.80 -20.42 25.46
N LYS A 121 -11.98 -19.72 26.28
CA LYS A 121 -12.45 -19.07 27.52
C LYS A 121 -13.50 -18.00 27.24
N ALA A 122 -13.39 -17.31 26.10
CA ALA A 122 -14.37 -16.35 25.64
C ALA A 122 -15.65 -17.00 25.07
N GLY A 123 -15.71 -18.32 24.97
CA GLY A 123 -16.84 -19.06 24.40
C GLY A 123 -16.84 -19.13 22.87
N GLY A 124 -15.76 -18.69 22.22
CA GLY A 124 -15.58 -18.78 20.77
C GLY A 124 -15.05 -20.13 20.30
N ASN A 125 -15.04 -20.35 18.98
CA ASN A 125 -14.42 -21.51 18.35
C ASN A 125 -13.07 -21.13 17.73
N PRO A 126 -11.92 -21.61 18.26
CA PRO A 126 -10.61 -21.29 17.68
C PRO A 126 -10.41 -21.82 16.26
N GLU A 127 -11.12 -22.87 15.86
CA GLU A 127 -11.04 -23.40 14.49
C GLU A 127 -11.64 -22.44 13.46
N ALA A 128 -12.42 -21.46 13.91
CA ALA A 128 -12.91 -20.40 13.04
C ALA A 128 -11.83 -19.37 12.69
N PHE A 129 -10.71 -19.38 13.42
CA PHE A 129 -9.49 -18.61 13.13
C PHE A 129 -8.46 -19.52 12.43
N GLY A 130 -8.94 -20.30 11.46
CA GLY A 130 -8.10 -21.16 10.64
C GLY A 130 -7.70 -20.50 9.33
N GLU A 131 -7.00 -21.24 8.48
CA GLU A 131 -6.75 -20.85 7.10
C GLU A 131 -8.10 -20.52 6.44
N VAL A 132 -8.29 -19.25 6.07
CA VAL A 132 -9.42 -18.81 5.24
C VAL A 132 -9.29 -19.51 3.89
N THR A 133 -9.85 -20.70 3.80
CA THR A 133 -9.86 -21.54 2.60
C THR A 133 -11.12 -21.27 1.79
N GLY A 134 -10.96 -21.09 0.48
CA GLY A 134 -12.06 -20.80 -0.41
C GLY A 134 -11.57 -20.33 -1.77
N THR A 135 -12.43 -20.42 -2.77
CA THR A 135 -12.19 -19.77 -4.07
C THR A 135 -12.71 -18.35 -4.01
N ILE A 136 -11.89 -17.39 -4.44
CA ILE A 136 -12.33 -16.02 -4.69
C ILE A 136 -13.48 -16.08 -5.69
N LYS A 137 -14.64 -15.57 -5.27
CA LYS A 137 -15.83 -15.54 -6.08
C LYS A 137 -16.71 -14.37 -5.66
N PHE A 138 -17.30 -13.74 -6.65
CA PHE A 138 -18.17 -12.58 -6.61
C PHE A 138 -19.37 -12.84 -7.50
N GLU A 139 -20.51 -12.29 -7.10
CA GLU A 139 -21.62 -12.06 -8.01
C GLU A 139 -21.21 -10.97 -9.01
N PRO A 140 -21.30 -11.23 -10.33
CA PRO A 140 -20.92 -10.22 -11.32
C PRO A 140 -21.79 -8.97 -11.23
N GLY A 141 -21.17 -7.80 -11.28
CA GLY A 141 -21.88 -6.53 -11.18
C GLY A 141 -21.00 -5.42 -10.61
N THR A 142 -21.60 -4.25 -10.44
CA THR A 142 -20.96 -3.12 -9.74
C THR A 142 -21.61 -2.96 -8.38
N TYR A 143 -20.79 -2.94 -7.34
CA TYR A 143 -21.20 -2.82 -5.95
C TYR A 143 -20.50 -1.63 -5.32
N GLU A 144 -21.11 -1.08 -4.28
CA GLU A 144 -20.57 0.09 -3.59
C GLU A 144 -20.14 -0.31 -2.18
N GLY A 145 -19.14 0.38 -1.65
CA GLY A 145 -18.75 0.20 -0.27
C GLY A 145 -18.30 1.51 0.32
N VAL A 146 -18.54 1.66 1.62
CA VAL A 146 -18.29 2.90 2.37
C VAL A 146 -17.44 2.58 3.58
N ALA A 147 -16.44 3.41 3.84
CA ALA A 147 -15.63 3.34 5.03
C ALA A 147 -15.30 4.74 5.56
N GLU A 148 -15.05 4.82 6.86
CA GLU A 148 -14.57 6.05 7.49
C GLU A 148 -13.08 6.24 7.20
N GLY A 149 -12.72 7.42 6.69
CA GLY A 149 -11.37 7.90 6.45
C GLY A 149 -10.87 8.85 7.53
N HIS A 150 -9.86 9.65 7.21
CA HIS A 150 -9.24 10.58 8.15
C HIS A 150 -10.12 11.82 8.40
N ASN A 151 -10.67 12.44 7.34
CA ASN A 151 -11.53 13.62 7.47
C ASN A 151 -13.03 13.34 7.26
N GLY A 152 -13.41 12.11 6.93
CA GLY A 152 -14.80 11.71 6.73
C GLY A 152 -14.92 10.48 5.85
N GLN A 153 -16.05 10.29 5.19
CA GLN A 153 -16.33 9.03 4.51
C GLN A 153 -15.58 8.92 3.18
N VAL A 154 -15.27 7.68 2.80
CA VAL A 154 -14.74 7.30 1.49
C VAL A 154 -15.67 6.24 0.90
N LYS A 155 -16.13 6.47 -0.33
CA LYS A 155 -17.01 5.57 -1.05
C LYS A 155 -16.35 5.05 -2.32
N ALA A 156 -16.30 3.73 -2.46
CA ALA A 156 -15.76 3.04 -3.63
C ALA A 156 -16.87 2.33 -4.40
N ALA A 157 -16.84 2.41 -5.73
CA ALA A 157 -17.60 1.56 -6.64
C ALA A 157 -16.65 0.54 -7.27
N VAL A 158 -17.00 -0.75 -7.15
CA VAL A 158 -16.15 -1.86 -7.57
C VAL A 158 -16.92 -2.76 -8.52
N GLU A 159 -16.34 -3.03 -9.68
CA GLU A 159 -16.90 -3.93 -10.68
C GLU A 159 -16.25 -5.30 -10.57
N PHE A 160 -17.07 -6.35 -10.50
CA PHE A 160 -16.62 -7.73 -10.39
C PHE A 160 -17.09 -8.59 -11.56
N SER A 161 -16.29 -9.62 -11.89
CA SER A 161 -16.70 -10.70 -12.78
C SER A 161 -16.25 -12.05 -12.23
N GLY A 162 -17.19 -12.83 -11.70
CA GLY A 162 -16.92 -14.22 -11.31
C GLY A 162 -15.87 -14.30 -10.21
N ASP A 163 -14.60 -14.39 -10.55
CA ASP A 163 -13.45 -14.48 -9.65
C ASP A 163 -12.52 -13.26 -9.72
N LYS A 164 -12.89 -12.19 -10.43
CA LYS A 164 -12.04 -11.00 -10.65
C LYS A 164 -12.66 -9.68 -10.21
N ILE A 165 -11.79 -8.77 -9.78
CA ILE A 165 -12.00 -7.33 -9.67
C ILE A 165 -11.63 -6.71 -11.02
N LEU A 166 -12.61 -6.14 -11.72
CA LEU A 166 -12.42 -5.54 -13.04
C LEU A 166 -12.02 -4.06 -12.96
N SER A 167 -12.65 -3.32 -12.05
CA SER A 167 -12.34 -1.91 -11.85
C SER A 167 -12.71 -1.48 -10.43
N VAL A 168 -11.98 -0.48 -9.93
CA VAL A 168 -12.25 0.18 -8.65
C VAL A 168 -12.23 1.68 -8.93
N LYS A 169 -13.26 2.40 -8.47
CA LYS A 169 -13.36 3.86 -8.58
C LYS A 169 -13.78 4.44 -7.23
N ILE A 170 -13.07 5.47 -6.78
CA ILE A 170 -13.52 6.26 -5.64
C ILE A 170 -14.51 7.29 -6.16
N ILE A 171 -15.76 7.18 -5.72
CA ILE A 171 -16.89 7.95 -6.26
C ILE A 171 -17.32 9.11 -5.35
N GLU A 172 -16.96 9.06 -4.07
CA GLU A 172 -17.23 10.11 -3.09
C GLU A 172 -16.15 10.09 -2.00
N SER A 173 -15.68 11.26 -1.57
CA SER A 173 -14.82 11.35 -0.40
C SER A 173 -14.85 12.74 0.26
N ASP A 174 -14.78 12.74 1.59
CA ASP A 174 -14.61 13.93 2.44
C ASP A 174 -13.14 14.23 2.81
N GLU A 175 -12.18 13.54 2.20
CA GLU A 175 -10.76 13.73 2.50
C GLU A 175 -10.21 15.06 1.96
N THR A 176 -9.00 15.44 2.39
CA THR A 176 -8.37 16.66 1.91
C THR A 176 -8.11 16.58 0.39
N GLU A 177 -8.64 17.56 -0.34
CA GLU A 177 -8.42 17.75 -1.77
C GLU A 177 -6.92 17.74 -2.09
N HIS A 178 -6.53 17.07 -3.19
CA HIS A 178 -5.16 16.88 -3.66
C HIS A 178 -4.22 16.01 -2.82
N LEU A 179 -4.42 15.90 -1.49
CA LEU A 179 -3.64 14.97 -0.67
C LEU A 179 -4.04 13.52 -0.91
N SER A 180 -5.34 13.28 -1.14
CA SER A 180 -5.88 11.93 -1.24
C SER A 180 -6.03 11.42 -2.66
N ASP A 181 -5.91 12.31 -3.66
CA ASP A 181 -5.99 11.98 -5.09
C ASP A 181 -5.03 10.85 -5.45
N ILE A 182 -3.83 10.87 -4.86
CA ILE A 182 -2.86 9.82 -5.07
C ILE A 182 -3.35 8.45 -4.58
N VAL A 183 -4.01 8.39 -3.43
CA VAL A 183 -4.57 7.13 -2.89
C VAL A 183 -5.65 6.61 -3.83
N TYR A 184 -6.47 7.51 -4.39
CA TYR A 184 -7.59 7.17 -5.27
C TYR A 184 -7.16 6.77 -6.69
N GLU A 185 -5.96 7.13 -7.11
CA GLU A 185 -5.39 6.69 -8.38
C GLU A 185 -4.55 5.42 -8.22
N GLN A 186 -3.73 5.37 -7.18
CA GLN A 186 -2.68 4.38 -7.00
C GLN A 186 -3.22 3.07 -6.43
N LEU A 187 -3.98 3.14 -5.35
CA LEU A 187 -4.46 1.96 -4.64
C LEU A 187 -5.47 1.15 -5.47
N PRO A 188 -6.46 1.79 -6.15
CA PRO A 188 -7.35 1.09 -7.07
C PRO A 188 -6.62 0.34 -8.19
N LYS A 189 -5.56 0.93 -8.77
CA LYS A 189 -4.77 0.28 -9.83
C LYS A 189 -4.03 -0.94 -9.28
N ALA A 190 -3.35 -0.81 -8.15
CA ALA A 190 -2.64 -1.93 -7.52
C ALA A 190 -3.59 -3.08 -7.17
N ILE A 191 -4.75 -2.78 -6.58
CA ILE A 191 -5.76 -3.80 -6.21
C ILE A 191 -6.29 -4.54 -7.44
N VAL A 192 -6.52 -3.83 -8.55
CA VAL A 192 -6.97 -4.45 -9.81
C VAL A 192 -5.84 -5.24 -10.47
N GLU A 193 -4.59 -4.78 -10.43
CA GLU A 193 -3.47 -5.49 -11.02
C GLU A 193 -3.14 -6.77 -10.24
N GLU A 194 -3.08 -6.68 -8.92
CA GLU A 194 -2.68 -7.76 -8.03
C GLU A 194 -3.85 -8.66 -7.63
N GLN A 195 -5.09 -8.25 -7.88
CA GLN A 195 -6.31 -8.92 -7.42
C GLN A 195 -6.27 -9.17 -5.90
N SER A 196 -5.75 -8.18 -5.17
CA SER A 196 -5.42 -8.29 -3.74
C SER A 196 -5.82 -7.03 -2.99
N LEU A 197 -6.27 -7.18 -1.75
CA LEU A 197 -6.41 -6.07 -0.79
C LEU A 197 -5.13 -5.86 0.04
N ASN A 198 -4.18 -6.80 -0.05
CA ASN A 198 -2.87 -6.77 0.59
C ASN A 198 -1.82 -5.98 -0.21
N VAL A 199 -2.23 -4.89 -0.83
CA VAL A 199 -1.33 -3.95 -1.51
C VAL A 199 -0.72 -2.97 -0.51
N ASP A 200 0.44 -2.37 -0.79
CA ASP A 200 1.01 -1.38 0.14
C ASP A 200 0.13 -0.13 0.29
N THR A 201 0.10 0.43 1.50
CA THR A 201 -0.53 1.74 1.72
C THR A 201 0.35 2.86 1.16
N VAL A 202 -0.27 3.96 0.73
CA VAL A 202 0.50 5.14 0.32
C VAL A 202 1.17 5.75 1.54
N THR A 203 2.50 5.89 1.47
CA THR A 203 3.31 6.50 2.55
C THR A 203 2.81 7.91 2.83
N GLY A 204 2.49 8.23 4.09
CA GLY A 204 1.95 9.54 4.49
C GLY A 204 0.43 9.66 4.38
N ALA A 205 -0.26 8.68 3.79
CA ALA A 205 -1.71 8.63 3.67
C ALA A 205 -2.26 7.27 4.13
N THR A 206 -1.72 6.73 5.23
CA THR A 206 -2.06 5.40 5.76
C THR A 206 -3.53 5.28 6.12
N VAL A 207 -4.11 6.27 6.82
CA VAL A 207 -5.52 6.23 7.26
C VAL A 207 -6.46 6.20 6.05
N THR A 208 -6.24 7.08 5.08
CA THR A 208 -7.03 7.12 3.84
C THR A 208 -6.83 5.86 2.99
N SER A 209 -5.61 5.32 2.93
CA SER A 209 -5.33 4.05 2.23
C SER A 209 -6.11 2.89 2.85
N MET A 210 -6.15 2.81 4.18
CA MET A 210 -6.92 1.80 4.89
C MET A 210 -8.43 1.99 4.70
N ALA A 211 -8.91 3.23 4.65
CA ALA A 211 -10.30 3.52 4.36
C ALA A 211 -10.70 3.05 2.95
N VAL A 212 -9.88 3.31 1.94
CA VAL A 212 -10.11 2.80 0.57
C VAL A 212 -10.15 1.27 0.55
N LYS A 213 -9.17 0.59 1.14
CA LYS A 213 -9.17 -0.89 1.23
C LYS A 213 -10.43 -1.42 1.92
N LYS A 214 -10.86 -0.77 3.01
CA LYS A 214 -12.05 -1.15 3.75
C LYS A 214 -13.33 -0.91 2.95
N ALA A 215 -13.44 0.21 2.24
CA ALA A 215 -14.56 0.50 1.35
C ALA A 215 -14.67 -0.56 0.24
N ILE A 216 -13.54 -0.96 -0.36
CA ILE A 216 -13.51 -2.04 -1.35
C ILE A 216 -13.89 -3.38 -0.71
N GLY A 217 -13.42 -3.65 0.52
CA GLY A 217 -13.82 -4.82 1.30
C GLY A 217 -15.34 -4.89 1.55
N GLU A 218 -16.00 -3.77 1.83
CA GLU A 218 -17.46 -3.73 1.94
C GLU A 218 -18.13 -4.04 0.60
N ALA A 219 -17.65 -3.47 -0.52
CA ALA A 219 -18.15 -3.81 -1.85
C ALA A 219 -17.97 -5.30 -2.20
N VAL A 220 -16.86 -5.91 -1.77
CA VAL A 220 -16.62 -7.35 -1.90
C VAL A 220 -17.66 -8.16 -1.12
N LYS A 221 -18.01 -7.75 0.11
CA LYS A 221 -19.05 -8.41 0.91
C LYS A 221 -20.41 -8.30 0.24
N GLU A 222 -20.75 -7.12 -0.31
CA GLU A 222 -22.00 -6.92 -1.05
C GLU A 222 -22.08 -7.79 -2.30
N ALA A 223 -20.96 -8.00 -2.99
CA ALA A 223 -20.84 -8.91 -4.11
C ALA A 223 -20.84 -10.40 -3.71
N GLY A 224 -21.12 -10.73 -2.44
CA GLY A 224 -21.13 -12.10 -1.93
C GLY A 224 -19.74 -12.75 -1.77
N GLY A 225 -18.68 -11.96 -1.91
CA GLY A 225 -17.30 -12.37 -1.70
C GLY A 225 -16.85 -12.30 -0.24
N ASN A 226 -15.64 -12.80 0.02
CA ASN A 226 -14.99 -12.70 1.32
C ASN A 226 -13.72 -11.84 1.20
N PRO A 227 -13.68 -10.62 1.78
CA PRO A 227 -12.50 -9.75 1.71
C PRO A 227 -11.23 -10.39 2.27
N GLU A 228 -11.35 -11.26 3.26
CA GLU A 228 -10.19 -11.94 3.86
C GLU A 228 -9.46 -12.85 2.87
N LEU A 229 -10.17 -13.38 1.85
CA LEU A 229 -9.50 -14.12 0.78
C LEU A 229 -8.60 -13.22 -0.06
N LEU A 230 -8.98 -11.95 -0.25
CA LEU A 230 -8.20 -10.96 -0.99
C LEU A 230 -7.06 -10.37 -0.15
N ASN A 231 -7.21 -10.28 1.17
CA ASN A 231 -6.12 -9.91 2.09
C ASN A 231 -5.01 -10.98 2.13
N LYS A 232 -5.31 -12.20 1.72
CA LYS A 232 -4.33 -13.30 1.64
C LYS A 232 -3.74 -13.51 0.26
N VAL A 233 -4.25 -12.83 -0.77
CA VAL A 233 -3.57 -12.82 -2.06
C VAL A 233 -2.29 -12.04 -1.86
N SER A 234 -1.17 -12.73 -1.75
CA SER A 234 0.12 -12.05 -1.72
C SER A 234 0.26 -11.24 -3.01
N PRO A 235 0.72 -9.98 -2.92
CA PRO A 235 1.26 -9.27 -4.06
C PRO A 235 2.17 -10.20 -4.86
N LYS A 236 2.15 -10.02 -6.18
CA LYS A 236 2.96 -10.81 -7.11
C LYS A 236 4.35 -11.06 -6.52
N GLU A 237 4.71 -12.34 -6.35
CA GLU A 237 5.98 -12.67 -5.70
C GLU A 237 7.13 -11.91 -6.37
N LEU A 238 7.89 -11.19 -5.55
CA LEU A 238 9.09 -10.52 -5.99
C LEU A 238 10.06 -11.58 -6.52
N SER A 239 10.76 -11.24 -7.59
CA SER A 239 11.77 -12.14 -8.14
C SER A 239 12.80 -12.47 -7.07
N THR A 240 13.11 -13.75 -6.89
CA THR A 240 14.23 -14.23 -6.08
C THR A 240 15.54 -14.24 -6.86
N GLU A 241 15.51 -13.85 -8.14
CA GLU A 241 16.69 -13.73 -8.98
C GLU A 241 17.60 -12.61 -8.46
N VAL A 242 18.81 -12.97 -8.04
CA VAL A 242 19.85 -12.00 -7.70
C VAL A 242 20.53 -11.55 -9.00
N LYS A 243 20.50 -10.24 -9.26
CA LYS A 243 21.19 -9.61 -10.40
C LYS A 243 22.26 -8.68 -9.88
N GLU A 244 23.45 -8.80 -10.47
CA GLU A 244 24.52 -7.81 -10.29
C GLU A 244 24.43 -6.80 -11.43
N LEU A 245 24.26 -5.52 -11.08
CA LEU A 245 24.17 -4.41 -12.02
C LEU A 245 25.32 -3.44 -11.74
N THR A 246 25.89 -2.88 -12.80
CA THR A 246 26.97 -1.88 -12.70
C THR A 246 26.49 -0.55 -13.29
N THR A 247 26.69 0.53 -12.54
CA THR A 247 26.33 1.90 -12.94
C THR A 247 27.31 2.88 -12.30
N ASP A 248 27.29 4.15 -12.74
CA ASP A 248 28.14 5.19 -12.13
C ASP A 248 27.49 5.77 -10.86
N VAL A 249 26.16 5.96 -10.88
CA VAL A 249 25.39 6.50 -9.76
C VAL A 249 24.18 5.62 -9.48
N VAL A 250 23.99 5.23 -8.20
CA VAL A 250 22.74 4.64 -7.70
C VAL A 250 22.01 5.69 -6.87
N VAL A 251 20.77 6.00 -7.25
CA VAL A 251 19.88 6.90 -6.53
C VAL A 251 18.85 6.08 -5.75
N VAL A 252 18.77 6.33 -4.45
CA VAL A 252 17.82 5.66 -3.55
C VAL A 252 16.67 6.60 -3.21
N GLY A 253 15.48 6.27 -3.71
CA GLY A 253 14.24 7.00 -3.47
C GLY A 253 13.73 7.71 -4.72
N GLY A 254 12.47 7.48 -5.04
CA GLY A 254 11.73 8.00 -6.17
C GLY A 254 10.94 9.27 -5.87
N GLY A 255 11.31 10.02 -4.83
CA GLY A 255 10.74 11.35 -4.55
C GLY A 255 11.40 12.44 -5.38
N SER A 256 10.96 13.71 -5.23
CA SER A 256 11.52 14.79 -6.05
C SER A 256 13.02 14.99 -5.90
N ALA A 257 13.57 14.85 -4.70
CA ALA A 257 15.01 14.94 -4.48
C ALA A 257 15.79 13.86 -5.25
N GLY A 258 15.33 12.60 -5.18
CA GLY A 258 15.97 11.49 -5.88
C GLY A 258 15.84 11.59 -7.39
N ILE A 259 14.63 11.86 -7.91
CA ILE A 259 14.44 12.02 -9.36
C ILE A 259 15.24 13.23 -9.89
N SER A 260 15.31 14.33 -9.14
CA SER A 260 16.14 15.48 -9.51
C SER A 260 17.62 15.13 -9.54
N ALA A 261 18.12 14.38 -8.53
CA ALA A 261 19.50 13.90 -8.50
C ALA A 261 19.80 12.93 -9.65
N ALA A 262 18.86 12.06 -10.01
CA ALA A 262 19.02 11.12 -11.11
C ALA A 262 19.09 11.85 -12.46
N LEU A 263 18.17 12.80 -12.69
CA LEU A 263 18.13 13.63 -13.89
C LEU A 263 19.40 14.48 -14.03
N THR A 264 19.84 15.16 -12.97
CA THR A 264 21.05 16.00 -13.04
C THR A 264 22.33 15.18 -13.20
N SER A 265 22.39 13.98 -12.61
CA SER A 265 23.52 13.04 -12.80
C SER A 265 23.58 12.54 -14.25
N GLU A 266 22.42 12.22 -14.84
CA GLU A 266 22.33 11.81 -16.24
C GLU A 266 22.69 12.95 -17.20
N GLN A 267 22.25 14.19 -16.92
CA GLN A 267 22.66 15.39 -17.66
C GLN A 267 24.18 15.63 -17.59
N ALA A 268 24.84 15.21 -16.50
CA ALA A 268 26.28 15.24 -16.35
C ALA A 268 27.00 14.09 -17.10
N GLY A 269 26.25 13.19 -17.75
CA GLY A 269 26.76 12.10 -18.56
C GLY A 269 27.00 10.78 -17.81
N HIS A 270 26.49 10.65 -16.59
CA HIS A 270 26.62 9.43 -15.79
C HIS A 270 25.54 8.40 -16.14
N LYS A 271 25.88 7.12 -16.05
CA LYS A 271 24.88 6.04 -16.02
C LYS A 271 24.23 6.01 -14.66
N VAL A 272 22.90 6.04 -14.64
CA VAL A 272 22.14 6.14 -13.40
C VAL A 272 21.16 4.98 -13.28
N ILE A 273 21.14 4.37 -12.09
CA ILE A 273 20.06 3.50 -11.64
C ILE A 273 19.31 4.22 -10.52
N LEU A 274 18.00 4.37 -10.65
CA LEU A 274 17.12 4.82 -9.57
C LEU A 274 16.32 3.64 -9.04
N ILE A 275 16.36 3.44 -7.73
CA ILE A 275 15.56 2.44 -7.02
C ILE A 275 14.57 3.12 -6.07
N GLU A 276 13.35 2.60 -6.02
CA GLU A 276 12.28 3.05 -5.14
C GLU A 276 11.62 1.82 -4.52
N LYS A 277 11.46 1.85 -3.19
CA LYS A 277 10.94 0.71 -2.43
C LYS A 277 9.46 0.46 -2.67
N ASN A 278 8.69 1.49 -3.01
CA ASN A 278 7.26 1.41 -3.26
C ASN A 278 6.98 1.05 -4.72
N ALA A 279 5.73 0.70 -5.02
CA ALA A 279 5.24 0.47 -6.38
C ALA A 279 5.09 1.76 -7.24
N MET A 280 5.82 2.84 -6.92
CA MET A 280 5.34 4.18 -6.56
C MET A 280 6.38 5.29 -6.59
N TYR A 281 6.51 6.08 -7.66
CA TYR A 281 7.23 7.36 -7.58
C TYR A 281 6.44 8.45 -6.82
N GLY A 282 7.16 9.48 -6.36
CA GLY A 282 6.61 10.71 -5.77
C GLY A 282 6.81 10.84 -4.26
N GLY A 283 6.65 9.74 -3.51
CA GLY A 283 6.78 9.76 -2.03
C GLY A 283 5.96 10.88 -1.37
N HIS A 284 6.52 11.51 -0.33
CA HIS A 284 5.87 12.64 0.34
C HIS A 284 5.77 13.89 -0.53
N THR A 285 6.59 14.04 -1.58
CA THR A 285 6.49 15.19 -2.48
C THR A 285 5.13 15.20 -3.17
N ALA A 286 4.68 14.04 -3.65
CA ALA A 286 3.40 13.93 -4.35
C ALA A 286 2.19 14.22 -3.45
N LEU A 287 2.37 14.07 -2.13
CA LEU A 287 1.40 14.45 -1.10
C LEU A 287 1.54 15.90 -0.62
N SER A 288 2.50 16.68 -1.11
CA SER A 288 2.66 18.05 -0.64
C SER A 288 1.69 19.00 -1.34
N GLY A 289 1.46 20.18 -0.76
CA GLY A 289 0.77 21.26 -1.47
C GLY A 289 1.59 21.85 -2.63
N GLY A 290 2.81 21.39 -2.90
CA GLY A 290 3.66 21.88 -3.98
C GLY A 290 4.33 23.23 -3.71
N TRP A 291 4.40 23.64 -2.44
CA TRP A 291 5.01 24.91 -2.04
C TRP A 291 6.54 24.84 -2.08
N THR A 292 7.17 25.85 -2.67
CA THR A 292 8.61 26.04 -2.66
C THR A 292 8.96 27.52 -2.56
N LEU A 293 10.07 27.84 -1.92
CA LEU A 293 10.61 29.20 -1.89
C LEU A 293 11.65 29.33 -3.01
N ILE A 294 11.63 30.46 -3.71
CA ILE A 294 12.54 30.73 -4.83
C ILE A 294 13.17 32.10 -4.65
N THR A 295 14.48 32.25 -4.88
CA THR A 295 15.16 33.56 -4.84
C THR A 295 16.14 33.68 -6.00
N GLY A 296 16.22 34.85 -6.62
CA GLY A 296 17.14 35.10 -7.75
C GLY A 296 16.75 34.43 -9.08
N SER A 297 15.58 33.77 -9.13
CA SER A 297 15.06 33.06 -10.30
C SER A 297 14.68 34.00 -11.46
N LYS A 298 14.62 33.47 -12.68
CA LYS A 298 13.95 34.13 -13.82
C LYS A 298 12.45 34.20 -13.57
N ILE A 299 11.86 33.14 -13.00
CA ILE A 299 10.43 33.07 -12.65
C ILE A 299 10.00 34.30 -11.83
N GLN A 300 10.74 34.66 -10.78
CA GLN A 300 10.44 35.87 -9.99
C GLN A 300 10.44 37.15 -10.83
N LYS A 301 11.47 37.32 -11.67
CA LYS A 301 11.62 38.51 -12.52
C LYS A 301 10.48 38.62 -13.52
N ASP A 302 10.10 37.52 -14.15
CA ASP A 302 9.02 37.46 -15.13
C ASP A 302 7.65 37.72 -14.48
N LEU A 303 7.48 37.34 -13.21
CA LEU A 303 6.30 37.64 -12.40
C LEU A 303 6.37 38.99 -11.68
N GLY A 304 7.37 39.83 -11.97
CA GLY A 304 7.47 41.22 -11.51
C GLY A 304 8.18 41.43 -10.17
N VAL A 305 8.74 40.39 -9.56
CA VAL A 305 9.55 40.47 -8.33
C VAL A 305 11.02 40.64 -8.71
N THR A 306 11.54 41.87 -8.58
CA THR A 306 12.91 42.21 -9.01
C THR A 306 13.83 42.65 -7.86
N ASN A 307 13.34 42.66 -6.62
CA ASN A 307 14.04 43.16 -5.43
C ASN A 307 14.38 42.07 -4.40
N ASP A 308 14.17 40.79 -4.72
CA ASP A 308 14.59 39.68 -3.86
C ASP A 308 16.08 39.37 -4.02
N THR A 309 16.73 38.92 -2.95
CA THR A 309 18.13 38.50 -2.96
C THR A 309 18.35 37.28 -2.06
N PRO A 310 19.41 36.48 -2.30
CA PRO A 310 19.76 35.37 -1.42
C PRO A 310 19.95 35.78 0.04
N GLU A 311 20.47 36.99 0.31
CA GLU A 311 20.64 37.50 1.67
C GLU A 311 19.30 37.76 2.37
N LEU A 312 18.31 38.35 1.67
CA LEU A 312 16.97 38.53 2.23
C LEU A 312 16.29 37.19 2.49
N ALA A 313 16.44 36.23 1.57
CA ALA A 313 15.92 34.89 1.76
C ALA A 313 16.60 34.15 2.91
N PHE A 314 17.91 34.33 3.09
CA PHE A 314 18.66 33.76 4.20
C PHE A 314 18.10 34.25 5.54
N ASP A 315 17.95 35.55 5.70
CA ASP A 315 17.44 36.16 6.94
C ASP A 315 16.03 35.66 7.26
N ASP A 316 15.14 35.61 6.26
CA ASP A 316 13.76 35.16 6.45
C ASP A 316 13.68 33.67 6.81
N VAL A 317 14.42 32.80 6.11
CA VAL A 317 14.42 31.35 6.36
C VAL A 317 15.10 31.02 7.70
N MET A 318 16.20 31.71 8.05
CA MET A 318 16.87 31.56 9.34
C MET A 318 15.94 31.96 10.49
N ALA A 319 15.25 33.10 10.36
CA ALA A 319 14.29 33.55 11.35
C ALA A 319 13.11 32.59 11.50
N ASN A 320 12.55 32.11 10.39
CA ASN A 320 11.45 31.14 10.40
C ASN A 320 11.84 29.79 11.03
N GLY A 321 13.10 29.37 10.87
CA GLY A 321 13.69 28.20 11.55
C GLY A 321 14.01 28.43 13.04
N GLY A 322 13.67 29.58 13.61
CA GLY A 322 13.99 29.94 14.99
C GLY A 322 15.49 30.12 15.24
N ASN A 323 16.25 30.50 14.22
CA ASN A 323 17.71 30.64 14.24
C ASN A 323 18.49 29.34 14.53
N ASN A 324 17.93 28.18 14.18
CA ASN A 324 18.56 26.87 14.40
C ASN A 324 19.07 26.18 13.13
N SER A 325 18.88 26.79 11.95
CA SER A 325 19.40 26.24 10.70
C SER A 325 20.92 26.29 10.68
N ASP A 326 21.54 25.27 10.07
CA ASP A 326 22.98 25.31 9.77
C ASP A 326 23.24 26.45 8.76
N PRO A 327 24.06 27.47 9.11
CA PRO A 327 24.28 28.61 8.25
C PRO A 327 24.95 28.27 6.91
N GLU A 328 25.85 27.29 6.87
CA GLU A 328 26.56 26.93 5.64
C GLU A 328 25.61 26.20 4.68
N LEU A 329 24.79 25.28 5.19
CA LEU A 329 23.77 24.61 4.39
C LEU A 329 22.65 25.55 3.94
N LEU A 330 22.24 26.48 4.80
CA LEU A 330 21.23 27.47 4.43
C LEU A 330 21.75 28.41 3.34
N GLN A 331 23.00 28.86 3.44
CA GLN A 331 23.61 29.70 2.41
C GLN A 331 23.64 28.96 1.06
N LEU A 332 24.08 27.70 1.06
CA LEU A 332 24.05 26.86 -0.13
C LEU A 332 22.64 26.75 -0.71
N PHE A 333 21.62 26.56 0.14
CA PHE A 333 20.24 26.44 -0.30
C PHE A 333 19.72 27.72 -0.97
N VAL A 334 19.87 28.89 -0.32
CA VAL A 334 19.35 30.15 -0.86
C VAL A 334 20.10 30.60 -2.11
N ASP A 335 21.39 30.30 -2.23
CA ASP A 335 22.18 30.64 -3.41
C ASP A 335 21.73 29.85 -4.66
N ASN A 336 21.10 28.68 -4.48
CA ASN A 336 20.78 27.75 -5.56
C ASN A 336 19.28 27.59 -5.84
N MET A 337 18.39 27.94 -4.91
CA MET A 337 16.96 27.64 -5.04
C MET A 337 16.29 28.29 -6.25
N GLY A 338 16.72 29.48 -6.67
CA GLY A 338 16.20 30.11 -7.88
C GLY A 338 16.56 29.37 -9.17
N ALA A 339 17.82 28.99 -9.32
CA ALA A 339 18.28 28.21 -10.48
C ALA A 339 17.64 26.82 -10.51
N ALA A 340 17.44 26.20 -9.35
CA ALA A 340 16.73 24.93 -9.24
C ALA A 340 15.26 25.06 -9.69
N ALA A 341 14.57 26.14 -9.31
CA ALA A 341 13.19 26.39 -9.75
C ALA A 341 13.10 26.72 -11.25
N ASP A 342 14.04 27.49 -11.79
CA ASP A 342 14.09 27.71 -13.23
C ASP A 342 14.32 26.38 -13.97
N TRP A 343 15.16 25.49 -13.45
CA TRP A 343 15.41 24.16 -14.03
C TRP A 343 14.17 23.25 -14.01
N THR A 344 13.34 23.29 -12.96
CA THR A 344 12.10 22.49 -12.93
C THR A 344 11.09 22.96 -13.99
N VAL A 345 11.09 24.24 -14.35
CA VAL A 345 10.23 24.74 -15.43
C VAL A 345 10.88 24.50 -16.79
N ASP A 346 12.11 24.98 -16.99
CA ASP A 346 12.80 25.00 -18.29
C ASP A 346 13.15 23.59 -18.81
N TYR A 347 13.64 22.71 -17.92
CA TYR A 347 14.09 21.36 -18.31
C TYR A 347 13.04 20.29 -18.03
N VAL A 348 12.49 20.28 -16.81
CA VAL A 348 11.53 19.24 -16.40
C VAL A 348 10.16 19.46 -17.02
N GLY A 349 9.76 20.72 -17.28
CA GLY A 349 8.45 21.05 -17.84
C GLY A 349 7.36 21.14 -16.77
N ALA A 350 7.73 21.45 -15.53
CA ALA A 350 6.76 21.67 -14.46
C ALA A 350 5.92 22.92 -14.73
N GLU A 351 4.61 22.82 -14.54
CA GLU A 351 3.70 23.94 -14.70
C GLU A 351 3.63 24.79 -13.43
N ILE A 352 3.63 26.11 -13.61
CA ILE A 352 3.59 27.10 -12.54
C ILE A 352 2.42 28.07 -12.76
N PRO A 353 1.89 28.70 -11.69
CA PRO A 353 0.82 29.68 -11.78
C PRO A 353 1.32 31.04 -12.27
N ASP A 354 0.40 31.90 -12.69
CA ASP A 354 0.67 33.26 -13.18
C ASP A 354 1.09 34.27 -12.07
N SER A 355 1.28 33.82 -10.83
CA SER A 355 1.63 34.68 -9.69
C SER A 355 2.24 33.89 -8.54
N LEU A 356 3.18 34.50 -7.81
CA LEU A 356 3.69 33.99 -6.54
C LEU A 356 2.69 34.25 -5.39
N LYS A 357 2.81 33.47 -4.33
CA LYS A 357 2.01 33.63 -3.11
C LYS A 357 2.72 34.53 -2.10
N VAL A 358 1.93 35.35 -1.43
CA VAL A 358 2.38 36.19 -0.32
C VAL A 358 2.40 35.34 0.94
N LEU A 359 3.54 35.30 1.62
CA LEU A 359 3.70 34.66 2.93
C LEU A 359 4.16 35.72 3.93
N PRO A 360 3.42 35.96 5.04
CA PRO A 360 3.74 37.03 6.00
C PRO A 360 5.13 36.95 6.64
N GLU A 361 5.70 35.75 6.68
CA GLU A 361 7.04 35.47 7.19
C GLU A 361 8.18 35.89 6.23
N ASN A 362 7.85 36.21 4.97
CA ASN A 362 8.84 36.63 3.96
C ASN A 362 8.77 38.15 3.74
N GLN A 363 9.93 38.78 3.59
CA GLN A 363 10.03 40.22 3.28
C GLN A 363 9.60 40.55 1.84
N VAL A 364 9.63 39.57 0.93
CA VAL A 364 9.19 39.71 -0.47
C VAL A 364 8.50 38.44 -0.98
N ASP A 365 7.73 38.56 -2.05
CA ASP A 365 7.01 37.45 -2.65
C ASP A 365 7.96 36.44 -3.29
N ARG A 366 8.00 35.23 -2.72
CA ARG A 366 8.90 34.15 -3.14
C ARG A 366 8.32 32.74 -3.05
N ALA A 367 7.06 32.62 -2.64
CA ALA A 367 6.43 31.33 -2.52
C ALA A 367 5.81 30.93 -3.86
N LEU A 368 6.44 29.96 -4.52
CA LEU A 368 5.91 29.29 -5.70
C LEU A 368 5.09 28.09 -5.25
N VAL A 369 3.94 27.87 -5.90
CA VAL A 369 3.10 26.69 -5.71
C VAL A 369 2.88 26.07 -7.06
N TYR A 370 3.46 24.90 -7.33
CA TYR A 370 3.31 24.23 -8.63
C TYR A 370 1.84 23.97 -8.95
N THR A 371 1.48 24.08 -10.24
CA THR A 371 0.14 23.71 -10.72
C THR A 371 -0.09 22.22 -10.46
N GLY A 372 -1.24 21.86 -9.87
CA GLY A 372 -1.49 20.49 -9.41
C GLY A 372 -0.76 20.10 -8.11
N GLY A 373 -0.17 21.07 -7.40
CA GLY A 373 0.48 20.86 -6.12
C GLY A 373 1.72 19.96 -6.20
N GLY A 374 1.97 19.22 -5.12
CA GLY A 374 3.09 18.29 -5.02
C GLY A 374 3.02 17.14 -6.02
N LYS A 375 1.79 16.71 -6.34
CA LYS A 375 1.52 15.73 -7.40
C LYS A 375 1.95 16.27 -8.76
N GLY A 376 1.58 17.51 -9.10
CA GLY A 376 1.92 18.13 -10.39
C GLY A 376 3.43 18.15 -10.67
N ILE A 377 4.24 18.58 -9.70
CA ILE A 377 5.71 18.54 -9.84
C ILE A 377 6.25 17.09 -9.87
N SER A 378 5.66 16.18 -9.10
CA SER A 378 6.07 14.76 -9.11
C SER A 378 5.80 14.11 -10.46
N ASP A 379 4.62 14.34 -11.04
CA ASP A 379 4.23 13.84 -12.36
C ASP A 379 5.14 14.40 -13.45
N ALA A 380 5.48 15.70 -13.40
CA ALA A 380 6.40 16.33 -14.35
C ALA A 380 7.82 15.72 -14.27
N LEU A 381 8.34 15.50 -13.06
CA LEU A 381 9.64 14.86 -12.84
C LEU A 381 9.65 13.42 -13.36
N VAL A 382 8.61 12.64 -13.09
CA VAL A 382 8.47 11.26 -13.58
C VAL A 382 8.35 11.24 -15.11
N ALA A 383 7.54 12.13 -15.68
CA ALA A 383 7.41 12.26 -17.13
C ALA A 383 8.75 12.56 -17.79
N LYS A 384 9.51 13.52 -17.25
CA LYS A 384 10.85 13.85 -17.73
C LYS A 384 11.81 12.68 -17.59
N MET A 385 11.83 11.99 -16.46
CA MET A 385 12.68 10.81 -16.23
C MET A 385 12.38 9.68 -17.22
N ASN A 386 11.13 9.50 -17.64
CA ASN A 386 10.76 8.51 -18.64
C ASN A 386 11.22 8.85 -20.08
N GLU A 387 11.69 10.08 -20.32
CA GLU A 387 12.30 10.50 -21.58
C GLU A 387 13.82 10.25 -21.61
N THR A 388 14.41 9.74 -20.52
CA THR A 388 15.87 9.51 -20.41
C THR A 388 16.23 8.03 -20.38
N GLU A 389 17.53 7.74 -20.34
CA GLU A 389 18.08 6.38 -20.24
C GLU A 389 18.29 5.92 -18.78
N ILE A 390 17.72 6.64 -17.80
CA ILE A 390 17.81 6.27 -16.38
C ILE A 390 17.12 4.92 -16.18
N GLN A 391 17.85 3.95 -15.62
CA GLN A 391 17.27 2.66 -15.28
C GLN A 391 16.44 2.78 -14.01
N GLN A 392 15.23 2.26 -14.06
CA GLN A 392 14.19 2.51 -13.07
C GLN A 392 13.72 1.19 -12.45
N TYR A 393 13.79 1.07 -11.11
CA TYR A 393 13.31 -0.10 -10.38
C TYR A 393 12.39 0.32 -9.23
N LEU A 394 11.09 0.05 -9.39
CA LEU A 394 10.09 0.13 -8.32
C LEU A 394 10.10 -1.16 -7.49
N ASN A 395 9.42 -1.17 -6.34
CA ASN A 395 9.39 -2.32 -5.42
C ASN A 395 10.79 -2.83 -5.03
N THR A 396 11.77 -1.93 -5.01
CA THR A 396 13.19 -2.24 -4.84
C THR A 396 13.74 -1.46 -3.66
N LYS A 397 13.79 -2.12 -2.51
CA LYS A 397 14.29 -1.54 -1.27
C LYS A 397 15.82 -1.65 -1.22
N ALA A 398 16.49 -0.53 -0.97
CA ALA A 398 17.91 -0.54 -0.58
C ALA A 398 18.05 -1.11 0.85
N GLU A 399 18.95 -2.06 1.05
CA GLU A 399 19.18 -2.69 2.37
C GLU A 399 20.48 -2.23 3.02
N GLU A 400 21.55 -2.12 2.24
CA GLU A 400 22.89 -1.82 2.74
C GLU A 400 23.66 -0.96 1.74
N LEU A 401 24.45 -0.02 2.28
CA LEU A 401 25.46 0.71 1.51
C LEU A 401 26.80 -0.01 1.67
N ILE A 402 27.36 -0.47 0.56
CA ILE A 402 28.67 -1.13 0.55
C ILE A 402 29.74 -0.04 0.46
N ILE A 403 30.65 -0.04 1.43
CA ILE A 403 31.77 0.91 1.53
C ILE A 403 33.06 0.11 1.38
N GLU A 404 33.88 0.43 0.38
CA GLU A 404 35.15 -0.24 0.13
C GLU A 404 36.31 0.72 0.38
N ASN A 405 37.27 0.31 1.21
CA ASN A 405 38.46 1.12 1.54
C ASN A 405 38.18 2.47 2.22
N GLY A 406 36.99 2.68 2.79
CA GLY A 406 36.63 3.89 3.52
C GLY A 406 36.10 5.03 2.64
N GLU A 407 35.82 4.74 1.37
CA GLU A 407 35.05 5.58 0.44
C GLU A 407 33.74 4.89 0.04
#